data_AF-A0A1M2Z7E0-F1
#
_entry.id   AF-A0A1M2Z7E0-F1
#
_cell.length_a   1.000
_cell.length_b   1.000
_cell.length_c   1.000
_cell.angle_alpha   90.00
_cell.angle_beta   90.00
_cell.angle_gamma   90.00
#
_symmetry.space_group_name_H-M   'P 1'
#
loop_
_entity.id
_entity.type
_entity.pdbx_description
1 polymer ?
#
loop_
_entity_poly.entity_id
_entity_poly.type
_entity_poly.pdbx_seq_one_letter_code
_entity_poly.pdbx_strand_id
1 'polypeptide(L)' 'MKPDSSQWRDPHAYAFVKCAAADVIAWEFLRRNPDYQRDFSASRTTKAMREMRKRWGLQFRR' A
#
# COMPACT_ATOMS: atom_id res chain seq x y z
N MET A 1 2.73 -3.29 22.29
CA MET A 1 1.36 -3.83 22.34
C MET A 1 1.27 -4.96 21.32
N LYS A 2 0.93 -6.19 21.72
CA LYS A 2 0.64 -7.25 20.73
C LYS A 2 -0.75 -6.98 20.14
N PRO A 3 -0.91 -6.96 18.81
CA PRO A 3 -2.24 -6.88 18.22
C PRO A 3 -3.04 -8.13 18.62
N ASP A 4 -4.31 -7.94 18.97
CA ASP A 4 -5.23 -9.05 19.19
C ASP A 4 -5.39 -9.82 17.89
N SER A 5 -5.01 -11.10 17.91
CA SER A 5 -5.08 -12.00 16.76
C SER A 5 -6.18 -13.03 16.91
N SER A 6 -7.03 -12.99 17.95
CA SER A 6 -8.09 -13.98 18.19
C SER A 6 -9.02 -14.19 16.98
N GLN A 7 -9.23 -13.14 16.17
CA GLN A 7 -10.08 -13.13 14.98
C GLN A 7 -9.36 -13.49 13.67
N TRP A 8 -8.13 -14.01 13.71
CA TRP A 8 -7.36 -14.25 12.48
C TRP A 8 -8.00 -15.27 11.52
N ARG A 9 -8.93 -16.11 12.00
CA ARG A 9 -9.69 -17.05 11.15
C ARG A 9 -11.08 -16.55 10.76
N ASP A 10 -11.49 -15.36 11.17
CA ASP A 10 -12.80 -14.81 10.80
C ASP A 10 -12.85 -14.54 9.28
N PRO A 11 -13.69 -15.25 8.51
CA PRO A 11 -13.79 -15.04 7.07
C PRO A 11 -14.28 -13.64 6.70
N HIS A 12 -15.03 -12.96 7.57
CA HIS A 12 -15.50 -11.59 7.33
C HIS A 12 -14.34 -10.59 7.31
N ALA A 13 -13.29 -10.84 8.10
CA ALA A 13 -12.07 -10.02 8.09
C ALA A 13 -11.32 -10.03 6.74
N TYR A 14 -11.55 -11.06 5.91
CA TYR A 14 -10.93 -11.22 4.58
C TYR A 14 -11.89 -10.98 3.42
N ALA A 15 -13.13 -10.57 3.67
CA ALA A 15 -14.13 -10.34 2.63
C ALA A 15 -13.63 -9.37 1.55
N PHE A 16 -12.90 -8.32 1.96
CA PHE A 16 -12.24 -7.39 1.04
C PHE A 16 -11.23 -8.10 0.11
N VAL A 17 -10.36 -8.95 0.67
CA VAL A 17 -9.31 -9.63 -0.09
C VAL A 17 -9.90 -10.58 -1.14
N LYS A 18 -11.04 -11.22 -0.84
CA LYS A 18 -11.72 -12.12 -1.78
C LYS A 18 -12.26 -11.43 -3.03
N CYS A 19 -12.62 -10.15 -2.91
CA CYS A 19 -13.24 -9.40 -4.00
C CYS A 19 -12.28 -8.38 -4.65
N ALA A 20 -11.12 -8.14 -4.06
CA ALA A 20 -10.16 -7.17 -4.55
C ALA A 20 -9.33 -7.72 -5.72
N ALA A 21 -9.11 -6.88 -6.72
CA ALA A 21 -8.15 -7.16 -7.77
C ALA A 21 -6.70 -7.12 -7.22
N ALA A 22 -5.78 -7.78 -7.91
CA ALA A 22 -4.40 -7.94 -7.44
C ALA A 22 -3.67 -6.59 -7.27
N ASP A 23 -3.97 -5.61 -8.12
CA ASP A 23 -3.45 -4.24 -8.05
C ASP A 23 -3.96 -3.49 -6.82
N VAL A 24 -5.24 -3.67 -6.46
CA VAL A 24 -5.83 -3.13 -5.23
C VAL A 24 -5.10 -3.69 -4.00
N ILE A 25 -4.86 -5.01 -3.96
CA ILE A 25 -4.11 -5.63 -2.86
C ILE A 25 -2.69 -5.12 -2.80
N ALA A 26 -1.98 -5.07 -3.93
CA ALA A 26 -0.61 -4.55 -3.99
C ALA A 26 -0.53 -3.11 -3.47
N TRP A 27 -1.50 -2.27 -3.83
CA TRP A 27 -1.60 -0.89 -3.34
C TRP A 27 -1.82 -0.81 -1.83
N GLU A 28 -2.69 -1.65 -1.27
CA GLU A 28 -2.95 -1.70 0.17
C GLU A 28 -1.69 -2.03 0.99
N PHE A 29 -0.85 -2.95 0.51
CA PHE A 29 0.45 -3.24 1.14
C PHE A 29 1.43 -2.09 1.00
N LEU A 30 1.56 -1.53 -0.22
CA LEU A 30 2.49 -0.44 -0.50
C LEU A 30 2.21 0.80 0.36
N ARG A 31 0.96 1.25 0.42
CA ARG A 31 0.60 2.47 1.16
C ARG A 31 0.79 2.37 2.68
N ARG A 32 0.85 1.14 3.22
CA ARG A 32 1.12 0.87 4.63
C ARG A 32 2.61 0.69 4.94
N ASN A 33 3.46 0.64 3.92
CA ASN A 33 4.91 0.53 4.11
C ASN A 33 5.46 1.86 4.69
N PRO A 34 6.12 1.86 5.85
CA PRO A 34 6.68 3.08 6.46
C PRO A 34 7.71 3.81 5.59
N ASP A 35 8.49 3.06 4.79
CA ASP A 35 9.47 3.65 3.88
C ASP A 35 8.78 4.35 2.71
N TYR A 36 7.69 3.76 2.21
CA TYR A 36 6.87 4.39 1.18
C TYR A 36 6.25 5.69 1.71
N GLN A 37 5.70 5.67 2.91
CA GLN A 37 5.11 6.86 3.55
C GLN A 37 6.12 7.98 3.75
N ARG A 38 7.35 7.63 4.16
CA ARG A 38 8.45 8.58 4.33
C ARG A 38 8.89 9.17 2.99
N ASP A 39 9.10 8.34 1.98
CA ASP A 39 9.47 8.78 0.64
C ASP A 39 8.39 9.68 0.01
N PHE A 40 7.12 9.31 0.17
CA PHE A 40 5.98 10.09 -0.31
C PHE A 40 5.91 11.46 0.37
N SER A 41 6.06 11.51 1.70
CA SER A 41 6.05 12.76 2.47
C SER A 41 7.23 13.68 2.13
N ALA A 42 8.38 13.11 1.77
CA ALA A 42 9.57 13.86 1.35
C ALA A 42 9.49 14.37 -0.10
N SER A 43 8.65 13.77 -0.94
CA SER A 43 8.59 14.03 -2.38
C SER A 43 7.76 15.26 -2.74
N ARG A 44 8.22 16.47 -2.39
CA ARG A 44 7.43 17.71 -2.55
C ARG A 44 7.44 18.34 -3.95
N THR A 45 8.24 17.80 -4.88
CA THR A 45 8.37 18.34 -6.24
C THR A 45 7.95 17.31 -7.27
N THR A 46 7.58 17.75 -8.47
CA THR A 46 7.23 16.86 -9.58
C THR A 46 8.37 15.92 -9.95
N LYS A 47 9.62 16.37 -9.84
CA LYS A 47 10.82 15.54 -10.04
C LYS A 47 10.92 14.47 -8.95
N ALA A 48 10.83 14.87 -7.68
CA ALA A 48 10.89 13.92 -6.56
C ALA A 48 9.77 12.87 -6.61
N MET A 49 8.55 13.29 -6.95
CA MET A 49 7.41 12.38 -7.14
C MET A 49 7.61 11.41 -8.31
N ARG A 50 8.38 11.78 -9.34
CA ARG A 50 8.70 10.88 -10.46
C ARG A 50 9.72 9.83 -10.04
N GLU A 51 10.77 10.23 -9.34
CA GLU A 51 11.78 9.29 -8.82
C GLU A 51 11.20 8.35 -7.78
N MET A 52 10.35 8.86 -6.88
CA MET A 52 9.59 8.05 -5.92
C MET A 52 8.74 7.00 -6.64
N ARG A 53 7.96 7.40 -7.66
CA ARG A 53 7.15 6.45 -8.43
C ARG A 53 8.00 5.37 -9.08
N LYS A 54 9.15 5.73 -9.66
CA LYS A 54 10.09 4.77 -10.27
C LYS A 54 10.64 3.78 -9.25
N ARG A 55 11.07 4.26 -8.07
CA ARG A 55 11.57 3.42 -6.97
C ARG A 55 10.54 2.39 -6.51
N TRP A 56 9.26 2.78 -6.44
CA TRP A 56 8.17 1.94 -5.95
C TRP A 56 7.39 1.21 -7.04
N GLY A 57 7.83 1.26 -8.31
CA GLY A 57 7.17 0.59 -9.43
C GLY A 57 5.77 1.11 -9.74
N LEU A 58 5.44 2.34 -9.32
CA LEU A 58 4.12 2.93 -9.49
C LEU A 58 3.94 3.49 -10.89
N GLN A 59 3.03 2.88 -11.65
CA GLN A 59 2.61 3.35 -12.96
C GLN A 59 1.10 3.57 -12.97
N PHE A 60 0.69 4.83 -12.92
CA PHE A 60 -0.71 5.21 -13.10
C PHE A 60 -0.99 5.33 -14.60
N ARG A 61 -2.11 4.76 -15.07
CA ARG A 61 -2.59 5.03 -16.43
C ARG A 61 -2.88 6.53 -16.54
N ARG A 62 -2.52 7.11 -17.68
CA ARG A 62 -2.86 8.50 -18.02
C ARG A 62 -4.34 8.61 -18.34
#